data_AF-A0A8J3T7K1-F1
#
_entry.id   AF-A0A8J3T7K1-F1
#
_cell.length_a   1.000
_cell.length_b   1.000
_cell.length_c   1.000
_cell.angle_alpha   90.00
_cell.angle_beta   90.00
_cell.angle_gamma   90.00
#
_symmetry.space_group_name_H-M   'P 1'
#
loop_
_entity.id
_entity.type
_entity.pdbx_description
1 polymer ?
#
loop_
_entity_poly.entity_id
_entity_poly.type
_entity_poly.pdbx_seq_one_letter_code
_entity_poly.pdbx_strand_id
1 'polypeptide(L)'
;MGEWGDVLRAHAGEYARVALTNIEREFPSDIHHLMTGPGDFPRRPRERTPVFYGSFDWHSCVEMHWMLVRLLKVAGDAVPADEIRAALEGQFNPDGLAAEARFITRPHDGVRERPYGWGWALKLAGELATWDDPDGARWAERLTPLTEAITGNFLDWFPKATYPVRYGVHSNTAFGLSLAWTHADKRLRDGITALANRFYATDTDYPGGWEPSGTDFLSPALTEAELMSKLLPQPDFADWLGAFLPGIADGEPASLFTPAIVSDSSDGYIAHLHGLNASRAWCWRRIAEELPDGDPRIEPALTAARRHADAALPHVAGGDYMVEHWLACYAVLLLAE
;
A
#
# COMPACT_ATOMS: atom_id res chain seq x y z
N MET A 1 -8.53 10.63 -17.19
CA MET A 1 -9.22 9.72 -16.25
C MET A 1 -10.18 8.91 -17.08
N GLY A 2 -9.87 7.64 -17.34
CA GLY A 2 -10.83 6.72 -17.97
C GLY A 2 -11.88 6.26 -16.96
N GLU A 3 -12.55 5.15 -17.24
CA GLU A 3 -13.57 4.51 -16.38
C GLU A 3 -13.22 4.52 -14.88
N TRP A 4 -11.98 4.14 -14.52
CA TRP A 4 -11.51 4.11 -13.13
C TRP A 4 -11.56 5.46 -12.41
N GLY A 5 -11.24 6.54 -13.12
CA GLY A 5 -11.27 7.88 -12.53
C GLY A 5 -12.69 8.40 -12.34
N ASP A 6 -13.63 7.99 -13.20
CA ASP A 6 -15.05 8.32 -13.01
C ASP A 6 -15.60 7.61 -11.77
N VAL A 7 -15.25 6.33 -11.57
CA VAL A 7 -15.59 5.59 -10.36
C VAL A 7 -14.96 6.24 -9.11
N LEU A 8 -13.68 6.63 -9.18
CA LEU A 8 -13.04 7.34 -8.06
C LEU A 8 -13.80 8.61 -7.68
N ARG A 9 -14.12 9.46 -8.67
CA ARG A 9 -14.79 10.74 -8.40
C ARG A 9 -16.19 10.54 -7.84
N ALA A 10 -16.90 9.49 -8.24
CA ALA A 10 -18.22 9.16 -7.71
C ALA A 10 -18.20 8.82 -6.21
N HIS A 11 -17.12 8.19 -5.72
CA HIS A 11 -16.98 7.75 -4.32
C HIS A 11 -16.00 8.58 -3.48
N ALA A 12 -15.29 9.54 -4.08
CA ALA A 12 -14.22 10.30 -3.43
C ALA A 12 -14.64 10.95 -2.11
N GLY A 13 -15.83 11.57 -2.06
CA GLY A 13 -16.34 12.21 -0.86
C GLY A 13 -16.61 11.23 0.30
N GLU A 14 -17.11 10.03 -0.02
CA GLU A 14 -17.34 8.96 0.95
C GLU A 14 -16.00 8.42 1.50
N TYR A 15 -15.04 8.15 0.62
CA TYR A 15 -13.72 7.66 1.00
C TYR A 15 -12.96 8.70 1.84
N ALA A 16 -13.06 9.98 1.49
CA ALA A 16 -12.50 11.07 2.29
C ALA A 16 -13.10 11.13 3.70
N ARG A 17 -14.40 10.90 3.86
CA ARG A 17 -15.06 10.85 5.17
C ARG A 17 -14.58 9.68 6.03
N VAL A 18 -14.38 8.51 5.42
CA VAL A 18 -13.77 7.35 6.09
C VAL A 18 -12.38 7.72 6.61
N ALA A 19 -11.51 8.28 5.77
CA ALA A 19 -10.17 8.68 6.22
C ALA A 19 -10.18 9.76 7.30
N LEU A 20 -10.95 10.84 7.14
CA LEU A 20 -11.06 11.91 8.14
C LEU A 20 -11.47 11.37 9.51
N THR A 21 -12.43 10.42 9.53
CA THR A 21 -12.85 9.76 10.76
C THR A 21 -11.72 8.92 11.36
N ASN A 22 -11.03 8.15 10.52
CA ASN A 22 -9.96 7.27 10.95
C ASN A 22 -8.77 8.07 11.47
N ILE A 23 -8.23 9.07 10.78
CA ILE A 23 -6.99 9.72 11.23
C ILE A 23 -7.05 10.33 12.65
N GLU A 24 -8.23 10.57 13.21
CA GLU A 24 -8.42 11.06 14.58
C GLU A 24 -8.90 10.01 15.61
N ARG A 25 -9.20 8.77 15.21
CA ARG A 25 -9.87 7.75 16.03
C ARG A 25 -8.92 6.86 16.84
N GLU A 26 -8.43 7.37 17.96
CA GLU A 26 -7.43 6.64 18.77
C GLU A 26 -7.78 5.21 19.23
N PHE A 27 -9.07 4.81 19.30
CA PHE A 27 -9.45 3.45 19.70
C PHE A 27 -10.56 2.83 18.83
N PRO A 28 -10.56 1.49 18.64
CA PRO A 28 -9.54 0.54 19.11
C PRO A 28 -8.22 0.67 18.33
N SER A 29 -7.11 0.32 18.99
CA SER A 29 -5.77 0.34 18.39
C SER A 29 -4.99 -0.94 18.74
N ASP A 30 -4.38 -1.57 17.76
CA ASP A 30 -3.41 -2.64 17.89
C ASP A 30 -1.99 -2.07 17.97
N ILE A 31 -1.36 -2.27 19.12
CA ILE A 31 -0.02 -1.77 19.41
C ILE A 31 0.84 -2.94 19.82
N HIS A 32 1.83 -3.24 18.98
CA HIS A 32 2.95 -4.04 19.39
C HIS A 32 4.04 -3.18 20.03
N HIS A 33 4.37 -3.44 21.28
CA HIS A 33 5.50 -2.80 21.99
C HIS A 33 6.28 -3.86 22.78
N LEU A 34 7.54 -4.06 22.43
CA LEU A 34 8.41 -4.94 23.21
C LEU A 34 8.77 -4.25 24.53
N MET A 35 8.21 -4.74 25.64
CA MET A 35 8.52 -4.22 26.97
C MET A 35 9.90 -4.70 27.42
N THR A 36 10.80 -3.78 27.76
CA THR A 36 12.15 -4.11 28.25
C THR A 36 12.23 -4.18 29.78
N GLY A 37 11.15 -3.79 30.46
CA GLY A 37 11.01 -3.89 31.92
C GLY A 37 9.62 -3.50 32.40
N PRO A 38 9.34 -3.61 33.71
CA PRO A 38 8.07 -3.19 34.29
C PRO A 38 7.78 -1.71 34.01
N GLY A 39 6.59 -1.41 33.49
CA GLY A 39 6.14 -0.03 33.22
C GLY A 39 6.60 0.57 31.88
N ASP A 40 7.38 -0.15 31.07
CA ASP A 40 7.76 0.24 29.70
C ASP A 40 6.66 -0.17 28.72
N PHE A 41 5.44 0.33 28.91
CA PHE A 41 4.37 0.25 27.90
C PHE A 41 3.68 1.62 27.84
N PRO A 42 3.43 2.19 26.64
CA PRO A 42 2.83 3.52 26.52
C PRO A 42 1.43 3.52 27.14
N ARG A 43 1.02 4.65 27.76
CA ARG A 43 -0.33 4.71 28.38
C ARG A 43 -1.40 4.91 27.32
N ARG A 44 -1.05 5.53 26.19
CA ARG A 44 -1.94 5.80 25.06
C ARG A 44 -1.23 5.63 23.72
N PRO A 45 -1.93 5.21 22.65
CA PRO A 45 -1.39 5.17 21.28
C PRO A 45 -0.70 6.48 20.87
N ARG A 46 -1.38 7.62 21.05
CA ARG A 46 -0.89 8.94 20.65
C ARG A 46 0.36 9.42 21.39
N GLU A 47 0.70 8.83 22.54
CA GLU A 47 1.95 9.16 23.24
C GLU A 47 3.17 8.55 22.55
N ARG A 48 2.96 7.50 21.76
CA ARG A 48 3.99 6.79 21.02
C ARG A 48 4.15 7.35 19.60
N THR A 49 3.03 7.48 18.89
CA THR A 49 2.95 7.90 17.48
C THR A 49 1.95 9.05 17.34
N PRO A 50 2.34 10.28 17.74
CA PRO A 50 1.41 11.41 17.92
C PRO A 50 0.78 11.95 16.63
N VAL A 51 1.31 11.59 15.45
CA VAL A 51 0.73 11.94 14.15
C VAL A 51 -0.13 10.78 13.65
N PHE A 52 0.42 9.57 13.68
CA PHE A 52 -0.19 8.38 13.14
C PHE A 52 -0.78 7.49 14.26
N TYR A 53 -1.74 8.04 15.02
CA TYR A 53 -2.41 7.32 16.12
C TYR A 53 -3.86 6.92 15.82
N GLY A 54 -4.49 7.50 14.80
CA GLY A 54 -5.94 7.48 14.66
C GLY A 54 -6.54 6.21 14.07
N SER A 55 -5.76 5.35 13.41
CA SER A 55 -6.33 4.11 12.87
C SER A 55 -6.09 2.94 13.83
N PHE A 56 -6.53 1.75 13.40
CA PHE A 56 -6.30 0.50 14.13
C PHE A 56 -4.80 0.32 14.44
N ASP A 57 -3.92 0.59 13.50
CA ASP A 57 -2.47 0.61 13.72
C ASP A 57 -1.80 1.79 13.01
N TRP A 58 -0.48 1.88 13.18
CA TRP A 58 0.33 2.98 12.68
C TRP A 58 0.26 3.10 11.15
N HIS A 59 0.49 2.01 10.41
CA HIS A 59 0.51 2.06 8.95
C HIS A 59 -0.88 2.28 8.35
N SER A 60 -1.94 1.74 8.96
CA SER A 60 -3.32 2.05 8.56
C SER A 60 -3.61 3.55 8.69
N CYS A 61 -2.99 4.23 9.66
CA CYS A 61 -3.13 5.67 9.79
C CYS A 61 -2.35 6.42 8.71
N VAL A 62 -1.13 5.98 8.40
CA VAL A 62 -0.32 6.50 7.29
C VAL A 62 -1.04 6.33 5.95
N GLU A 63 -1.68 5.19 5.72
CA GLU A 63 -2.52 4.90 4.55
C GLU A 63 -3.66 5.91 4.38
N MET A 64 -4.39 6.18 5.47
CA MET A 64 -5.49 7.16 5.45
C MET A 64 -5.00 8.57 5.16
N HIS A 65 -3.83 8.95 5.69
CA HIS A 65 -3.20 10.23 5.34
C HIS A 65 -2.81 10.29 3.86
N TRP A 66 -2.18 9.24 3.32
CA TRP A 66 -1.83 9.19 1.90
C TRP A 66 -3.08 9.30 1.04
N MET A 67 -4.15 8.58 1.38
CA MET A 67 -5.41 8.60 0.65
C MET A 67 -6.00 10.02 0.60
N LEU A 68 -6.00 10.74 1.72
CA LEU A 68 -6.48 12.12 1.77
C LEU A 68 -5.69 13.05 0.85
N VAL A 69 -4.36 12.96 0.88
CA VAL A 69 -3.48 13.75 -0.01
C VAL A 69 -3.74 13.36 -1.47
N ARG A 70 -3.86 12.06 -1.78
CA ARG A 70 -4.13 11.58 -3.14
C ARG A 70 -5.46 12.10 -3.65
N LEU A 71 -6.52 12.03 -2.85
CA LEU A 71 -7.85 12.53 -3.19
C LEU A 71 -7.85 14.04 -3.43
N LEU A 72 -7.14 14.83 -2.62
CA LEU A 72 -6.96 16.27 -2.88
C LEU A 72 -6.32 16.54 -4.25
N LYS A 73 -5.34 15.73 -4.64
CA LYS A 73 -4.63 15.87 -5.92
C LYS A 73 -5.46 15.50 -7.14
N VAL A 74 -6.21 14.40 -7.07
CA VAL A 74 -6.87 13.82 -8.25
C VAL A 74 -8.37 14.08 -8.32
N ALA A 75 -8.99 14.44 -7.19
CA ALA A 75 -10.44 14.63 -7.06
C ALA A 75 -10.77 15.75 -6.05
N GLY A 76 -9.93 16.77 -5.94
CA GLY A 76 -10.04 17.82 -4.92
C GLY A 76 -11.38 18.58 -4.93
N ASP A 77 -12.06 18.65 -6.07
CA ASP A 77 -13.38 19.26 -6.22
C ASP A 77 -14.55 18.35 -5.83
N ALA A 78 -14.29 17.05 -5.64
CA ALA A 78 -15.28 16.04 -5.25
C ALA A 78 -15.17 15.62 -3.76
N VAL A 79 -14.32 16.29 -2.98
CA VAL A 79 -14.06 15.99 -1.55
C VAL A 79 -14.20 17.26 -0.69
N PRO A 80 -14.39 17.13 0.64
CA PRO A 80 -14.38 18.28 1.54
C PRO A 80 -12.96 18.84 1.73
N ALA A 81 -12.40 19.47 0.69
CA ALA A 81 -10.98 19.81 0.60
C ALA A 81 -10.46 20.66 1.78
N ASP A 82 -11.21 21.68 2.20
CA ASP A 82 -10.82 22.55 3.31
C ASP A 82 -10.74 21.78 4.65
N GLU A 83 -11.67 20.85 4.87
CA GLU A 83 -11.70 20.00 6.07
C GLU A 83 -10.49 19.07 6.10
N ILE A 84 -10.17 18.45 4.96
CA ILE A 84 -8.99 17.59 4.80
C ILE A 84 -7.71 18.37 5.07
N ARG A 85 -7.56 19.56 4.48
CA ARG A 85 -6.36 20.39 4.67
C ARG A 85 -6.19 20.81 6.12
N ALA A 86 -7.27 21.20 6.79
CA ALA A 86 -7.23 21.56 8.21
C ALA A 86 -6.80 20.39 9.10
N ALA A 87 -7.33 19.19 8.85
CA ALA A 87 -6.95 17.98 9.59
C ALA A 87 -5.46 17.62 9.39
N LEU A 88 -5.00 17.59 8.13
CA LEU A 88 -3.60 17.29 7.79
C LEU A 88 -2.64 18.35 8.37
N GLU A 89 -2.97 19.64 8.33
CA GLU A 89 -2.15 20.69 8.93
C GLU A 89 -2.00 20.50 10.45
N GLY A 90 -3.08 20.10 11.13
CA GLY A 90 -3.06 19.80 12.57
C GLY A 90 -2.20 18.59 12.92
N GLN A 91 -2.25 17.53 12.11
CA GLN A 91 -1.53 16.29 12.37
C GLN A 91 -0.07 16.34 11.94
N PHE A 92 0.26 16.93 10.79
CA PHE A 92 1.64 17.11 10.32
C PHE A 92 2.37 18.25 11.05
N ASN A 93 2.37 18.20 12.37
CA ASN A 93 3.15 19.10 13.21
C ASN A 93 4.61 18.59 13.34
N PRO A 94 5.62 19.49 13.35
CA PRO A 94 7.03 19.07 13.33
C PRO A 94 7.47 18.19 14.52
N ASP A 95 7.03 18.52 15.73
CA ASP A 95 7.41 17.77 16.95
C ASP A 95 6.85 16.34 16.92
N GLY A 96 5.63 16.19 16.42
CA GLY A 96 4.98 14.90 16.22
C GLY A 96 5.72 14.06 15.18
N LEU A 97 6.01 14.62 14.01
CA LEU A 97 6.74 13.91 12.95
C LEU A 97 8.17 13.54 13.39
N ALA A 98 8.82 14.36 14.21
CA ALA A 98 10.09 14.00 14.83
C ALA A 98 9.94 12.82 15.82
N ALA A 99 8.80 12.69 16.51
CA ALA A 99 8.49 11.53 17.34
C ALA A 99 8.25 10.27 16.50
N GLU A 100 7.54 10.38 15.37
CA GLU A 100 7.38 9.28 14.41
C GLU A 100 8.74 8.77 13.90
N ALA A 101 9.66 9.67 13.58
CA ALA A 101 11.02 9.32 13.15
C ALA A 101 11.82 8.58 14.25
N ARG A 102 11.62 8.93 15.54
CA ARG A 102 12.20 8.19 16.66
C ARG A 102 11.55 6.83 16.86
N PHE A 103 10.23 6.74 16.66
CA PHE A 103 9.50 5.49 16.75
C PHE A 103 9.97 4.49 15.69
N ILE A 104 10.06 4.92 14.43
CA ILE A 104 10.37 4.03 13.29
C ILE A 104 11.76 3.42 13.36
N THR A 105 12.69 4.08 14.06
CA THR A 105 14.07 3.60 14.28
C THR A 105 14.22 2.79 15.56
N ARG A 106 13.17 2.68 16.40
CA ARG A 106 13.26 1.94 17.66
C ARG A 106 13.39 0.43 17.41
N PRO A 107 14.43 -0.22 17.96
CA PRO A 107 14.60 -1.67 17.84
C PRO A 107 13.39 -2.43 18.38
N HIS A 108 13.04 -3.53 17.73
CA HIS A 108 11.91 -4.44 18.07
C HIS A 108 10.50 -3.82 18.00
N ASP A 109 10.39 -2.52 17.74
CA ASP A 109 9.14 -1.78 17.65
C ASP A 109 8.93 -1.27 16.22
N GLY A 110 9.21 0.00 15.92
CA GLY A 110 8.95 0.59 14.62
C GLY A 110 9.72 -0.07 13.47
N VAL A 111 10.83 -0.76 13.76
CA VAL A 111 11.51 -1.58 12.75
C VAL A 111 10.68 -2.78 12.25
N ARG A 112 9.60 -3.16 12.95
CA ARG A 112 8.65 -4.21 12.54
C ARG A 112 7.65 -3.73 11.49
N GLU A 113 7.53 -2.43 11.25
CA GLU A 113 6.75 -1.87 10.13
C GLU A 113 7.33 -2.22 8.76
N ARG A 114 8.48 -2.92 8.72
CA ARG A 114 9.13 -3.29 7.46
C ARG A 114 8.42 -4.44 6.72
N PRO A 115 8.45 -4.44 5.38
CA PRO A 115 8.72 -3.28 4.54
C PRO A 115 7.45 -2.45 4.26
N TYR A 116 6.29 -2.88 4.76
CA TYR A 116 4.98 -2.34 4.39
C TYR A 116 4.69 -0.95 4.91
N GLY A 117 4.71 -0.74 6.23
CA GLY A 117 4.51 0.60 6.81
C GLY A 117 5.60 1.57 6.36
N TRP A 118 6.83 1.08 6.18
CA TRP A 118 7.93 1.86 5.59
C TRP A 118 7.60 2.33 4.16
N GLY A 119 7.10 1.42 3.32
CA GLY A 119 6.68 1.71 1.95
C GLY A 119 5.55 2.73 1.90
N TRP A 120 4.52 2.57 2.73
CA TRP A 120 3.40 3.51 2.83
C TRP A 120 3.81 4.92 3.25
N ALA A 121 4.71 5.04 4.24
CA ALA A 121 5.17 6.34 4.69
C ALA A 121 6.03 7.06 3.63
N LEU A 122 6.87 6.32 2.88
CA LEU A 122 7.57 6.88 1.72
C LEU A 122 6.63 7.26 0.59
N LYS A 123 5.55 6.49 0.39
CA LYS A 123 4.51 6.80 -0.59
C LYS A 123 3.75 8.07 -0.23
N LEU A 124 3.35 8.26 1.04
CA LEU A 124 2.78 9.50 1.56
C LEU A 124 3.69 10.70 1.30
N ALA A 125 4.96 10.60 1.70
CA ALA A 125 5.93 11.67 1.51
C ALA A 125 6.14 12.01 0.03
N GLY A 126 6.17 10.99 -0.81
CA GLY A 126 6.25 11.12 -2.24
C GLY A 126 5.05 11.80 -2.90
N GLU A 127 3.85 11.47 -2.43
CA GLU A 127 2.62 12.10 -2.88
C GLU A 127 2.66 13.61 -2.58
N LEU A 128 3.11 14.00 -1.39
CA LEU A 128 3.29 15.40 -0.98
C LEU A 128 4.38 16.10 -1.79
N ALA A 129 5.56 15.48 -1.95
CA ALA A 129 6.71 16.07 -2.63
C ALA A 129 6.47 16.30 -4.13
N THR A 130 5.58 15.52 -4.75
CA THR A 130 5.21 15.64 -6.16
C THR A 130 3.94 16.48 -6.38
N TRP A 131 3.35 17.00 -5.31
CA TRP A 131 2.17 17.86 -5.40
C TRP A 131 2.59 19.31 -5.60
N ASP A 132 2.23 19.90 -6.74
CA ASP A 132 2.38 21.33 -6.99
C ASP A 132 1.33 22.14 -6.19
N ASP A 133 1.55 22.20 -4.87
CA ASP A 133 0.66 22.87 -3.91
C ASP A 133 1.47 23.41 -2.71
N PRO A 134 1.19 24.64 -2.23
CA PRO A 134 1.91 25.22 -1.10
C PRO A 134 1.81 24.42 0.20
N ASP A 135 0.69 23.75 0.46
CA ASP A 135 0.54 22.88 1.63
C ASP A 135 1.33 21.58 1.43
N GLY A 136 1.26 21.01 0.22
CA GLY A 136 2.05 19.84 -0.17
C GLY A 136 3.55 20.04 0.06
N ALA A 137 4.12 21.14 -0.43
CA ALA A 137 5.53 21.47 -0.26
C ALA A 137 5.91 21.64 1.24
N ARG A 138 5.07 22.34 2.01
CA ARG A 138 5.28 22.57 3.44
C ARG A 138 5.23 21.27 4.25
N TRP A 139 4.27 20.40 3.97
CA TRP A 139 4.13 19.12 4.67
C TRP A 139 5.23 18.13 4.25
N ALA A 140 5.62 18.11 2.98
CA ALA A 140 6.76 17.32 2.52
C ALA A 140 8.05 17.69 3.29
N GLU A 141 8.32 18.99 3.46
CA GLU A 141 9.47 19.45 4.27
C GLU A 141 9.39 18.91 5.70
N ARG A 142 8.22 18.99 6.35
CA ARG A 142 8.02 18.49 7.72
C ARG A 142 8.19 16.97 7.84
N LEU A 143 7.86 16.20 6.81
CA LEU A 143 8.02 14.74 6.79
C LEU A 143 9.48 14.27 6.62
N THR A 144 10.39 15.17 6.20
CA THR A 144 11.79 14.82 5.89
C THR A 144 12.46 13.94 6.96
N PRO A 145 12.41 14.26 8.27
CA PRO A 145 13.06 13.43 9.30
C PRO A 145 12.57 11.97 9.33
N LEU A 146 11.26 11.76 9.10
CA LEU A 146 10.68 10.42 9.04
C LEU A 146 11.15 9.68 7.79
N THR A 147 11.18 10.34 6.64
CA THR A 147 11.62 9.74 5.38
C THR A 147 13.11 9.38 5.38
N GLU A 148 13.96 10.21 5.98
CA GLU A 148 15.39 9.93 6.15
C GLU A 148 15.60 8.72 7.06
N ALA A 149 14.87 8.65 8.17
CA ALA A 149 14.90 7.51 9.08
C ALA A 149 14.49 6.20 8.42
N ILE A 150 13.39 6.21 7.64
CA ILE A 150 12.93 5.03 6.89
C ILE A 150 13.92 4.64 5.78
N THR A 151 14.47 5.62 5.07
CA THR A 151 15.49 5.37 4.03
C THR A 151 16.72 4.71 4.63
N GLY A 152 17.20 5.19 5.79
CA GLY A 152 18.27 4.55 6.55
C GLY A 152 17.94 3.11 6.92
N ASN A 153 16.74 2.86 7.46
CA ASN A 153 16.26 1.53 7.81
C ASN A 153 16.26 0.54 6.62
N PHE A 154 15.79 0.97 5.45
CA PHE A 154 15.85 0.15 4.23
C PHE A 154 17.28 -0.20 3.84
N LEU A 155 18.15 0.81 3.77
CA LEU A 155 19.55 0.65 3.36
C LEU A 155 20.34 -0.25 4.34
N ASP A 156 20.03 -0.18 5.63
CA ASP A 156 20.61 -1.05 6.66
C ASP A 156 20.05 -2.48 6.60
N TRP A 157 18.85 -2.67 6.05
CA TRP A 157 18.19 -3.97 5.93
C TRP A 157 18.59 -4.72 4.67
N PHE A 158 18.77 -4.05 3.53
CA PHE A 158 19.12 -4.67 2.23
C PHE A 158 20.27 -5.69 2.28
N PRO A 159 21.42 -5.45 2.94
CA PRO A 159 22.51 -6.43 3.02
C PRO A 159 22.20 -7.61 3.95
N LYS A 160 21.19 -7.49 4.83
CA LYS A 160 20.77 -8.53 5.79
C LYS A 160 19.60 -9.37 5.26
N ALA A 161 18.92 -8.92 4.20
CA ALA A 161 17.77 -9.58 3.61
C ALA A 161 18.22 -10.75 2.70
N THR A 162 18.32 -11.95 3.28
CA THR A 162 18.73 -13.16 2.54
C THR A 162 17.64 -13.70 1.63
N TYR A 163 16.38 -13.62 2.06
CA TYR A 163 15.22 -14.18 1.35
C TYR A 163 14.09 -13.15 1.28
N PRO A 164 13.28 -13.16 0.19
CA PRO A 164 12.04 -12.40 0.16
C PRO A 164 11.00 -13.06 1.06
N VAL A 165 10.07 -12.24 1.58
CA VAL A 165 8.82 -12.71 2.16
C VAL A 165 7.73 -12.57 1.09
N ARG A 166 7.14 -13.70 0.67
CA ARG A 166 6.21 -13.75 -0.47
C ARG A 166 4.72 -13.79 -0.11
N TYR A 167 4.35 -14.29 1.06
CA TYR A 167 2.93 -14.50 1.40
C TYR A 167 2.16 -13.17 1.52
N GLY A 168 0.84 -13.22 1.38
CA GLY A 168 -0.01 -12.09 0.99
C GLY A 168 -0.44 -11.15 2.12
N VAL A 169 0.44 -10.89 3.10
CA VAL A 169 0.15 -9.99 4.22
C VAL A 169 1.20 -8.89 4.38
N HIS A 170 1.13 -8.08 5.45
CA HIS A 170 1.98 -6.91 5.71
C HIS A 170 3.50 -7.15 5.56
N SER A 171 4.01 -8.36 5.78
CA SER A 171 5.45 -8.61 5.61
C SER A 171 5.87 -8.80 4.15
N ASN A 172 4.95 -8.80 3.19
CA ASN A 172 5.22 -9.02 1.77
C ASN A 172 6.30 -8.04 1.27
N THR A 173 7.40 -8.62 0.80
CA THR A 173 8.58 -7.84 0.39
C THR A 173 8.34 -7.07 -0.89
N ALA A 174 7.69 -7.67 -1.87
CA ALA A 174 7.47 -7.03 -3.17
C ALA A 174 6.58 -5.78 -3.03
N PHE A 175 5.50 -5.86 -2.24
CA PHE A 175 4.59 -4.73 -2.06
C PHE A 175 5.27 -3.53 -1.39
N GLY A 176 5.94 -3.75 -0.26
CA GLY A 176 6.62 -2.67 0.45
C GLY A 176 7.73 -2.00 -0.39
N LEU A 177 8.45 -2.80 -1.20
CA LEU A 177 9.43 -2.26 -2.14
C LEU A 177 8.79 -1.48 -3.29
N SER A 178 7.65 -1.94 -3.82
CA SER A 178 6.93 -1.26 -4.90
C SER A 178 6.42 0.12 -4.46
N LEU A 179 5.83 0.21 -3.27
CA LEU A 179 5.37 1.49 -2.71
C LEU A 179 6.54 2.47 -2.51
N ALA A 180 7.67 1.97 -1.97
CA ALA A 180 8.85 2.79 -1.70
C ALA A 180 9.52 3.30 -2.99
N TRP A 181 9.58 2.49 -4.05
CA TRP A 181 10.39 2.77 -5.24
C TRP A 181 9.99 4.06 -5.97
N THR A 182 8.69 4.32 -6.13
CA THR A 182 8.18 5.45 -6.93
C THR A 182 8.72 6.80 -6.46
N HIS A 183 8.92 6.95 -5.15
CA HIS A 183 9.31 8.23 -4.54
C HIS A 183 10.65 8.20 -3.81
N ALA A 184 11.35 7.06 -3.87
CA ALA A 184 12.69 6.92 -3.37
C ALA A 184 13.67 7.86 -4.09
N ASP A 185 14.67 8.35 -3.36
CA ASP A 185 15.83 8.99 -3.99
C ASP A 185 16.62 7.96 -4.83
N LYS A 186 17.60 8.44 -5.59
CA LYS A 186 18.42 7.55 -6.45
C LYS A 186 19.06 6.40 -5.66
N ARG A 187 19.59 6.68 -4.47
CA ARG A 187 20.31 5.68 -3.66
C ARG A 187 19.37 4.57 -3.19
N LEU A 188 18.19 4.94 -2.71
CA LEU A 188 17.18 3.98 -2.29
C LEU A 188 16.60 3.22 -3.49
N ARG A 189 16.32 3.88 -4.62
CA ARG A 189 15.87 3.22 -5.86
C ARG A 189 16.87 2.18 -6.35
N ASP A 190 18.16 2.52 -6.40
CA ASP A 190 19.21 1.59 -6.82
C ASP A 190 19.26 0.37 -5.88
N GLY A 191 19.15 0.60 -4.56
CA GLY A 191 19.11 -0.47 -3.55
C GLY A 191 17.89 -1.38 -3.66
N ILE A 192 16.69 -0.81 -3.84
CA ILE A 192 15.45 -1.55 -4.08
C ILE A 192 15.58 -2.40 -5.35
N THR A 193 16.04 -1.79 -6.44
CA THR A 193 16.20 -2.46 -7.74
C THR A 193 17.19 -3.62 -7.63
N ALA A 194 18.32 -3.44 -6.95
CA ALA A 194 19.29 -4.51 -6.73
C ALA A 194 18.74 -5.64 -5.85
N LEU A 195 17.97 -5.31 -4.80
CA LEU A 195 17.36 -6.31 -3.91
C LEU A 195 16.28 -7.12 -4.66
N ALA A 196 15.39 -6.44 -5.37
CA ALA A 196 14.32 -7.06 -6.14
C ALA A 196 14.88 -7.99 -7.23
N ASN A 197 15.89 -7.55 -7.99
CA ASN A 197 16.54 -8.41 -8.98
C ASN A 197 17.17 -9.66 -8.34
N ARG A 198 17.81 -9.53 -7.17
CA ARG A 198 18.36 -10.68 -6.44
C ARG A 198 17.29 -11.69 -6.04
N PHE A 199 16.09 -11.22 -5.71
CA PHE A 199 15.00 -12.07 -5.22
C PHE A 199 14.13 -12.65 -6.32
N TYR A 200 13.89 -11.90 -7.40
CA TYR A 200 12.76 -12.14 -8.29
C TYR A 200 13.15 -12.33 -9.76
N ALA A 201 14.34 -11.87 -10.19
CA ALA A 201 14.70 -11.87 -11.61
C ALA A 201 14.77 -13.27 -12.25
N THR A 202 14.96 -14.32 -11.43
CA THR A 202 15.07 -15.71 -11.89
C THR A 202 13.88 -16.58 -11.48
N ASP A 203 12.83 -16.00 -10.89
CA ASP A 203 11.65 -16.78 -10.54
C ASP A 203 10.88 -17.19 -11.79
N THR A 204 10.49 -18.47 -11.84
CA THR A 204 9.71 -19.07 -12.92
C THR A 204 8.64 -19.99 -12.36
N ASP A 205 7.60 -20.28 -13.14
CA ASP A 205 6.55 -21.26 -12.82
C ASP A 205 5.92 -21.06 -11.43
N TYR A 206 5.54 -19.82 -11.10
CA TYR A 206 4.90 -19.50 -9.83
C TYR A 206 3.61 -20.35 -9.64
N PRO A 207 3.43 -21.05 -8.51
CA PRO A 207 2.31 -21.96 -8.29
C PRO A 207 1.02 -21.20 -7.90
N GLY A 208 0.51 -20.34 -8.79
CA GLY A 208 -0.62 -19.45 -8.50
C GLY A 208 -1.91 -20.18 -8.12
N GLY A 209 -2.04 -21.47 -8.47
CA GLY A 209 -3.13 -22.35 -8.01
C GLY A 209 -3.19 -22.57 -6.49
N TRP A 210 -2.16 -22.19 -5.73
CA TRP A 210 -2.17 -22.25 -4.26
C TRP A 210 -2.72 -20.99 -3.60
N GLU A 211 -2.92 -19.91 -4.35
CA GLU A 211 -3.60 -18.74 -3.83
C GLU A 211 -5.12 -18.89 -3.87
N PRO A 212 -5.86 -18.23 -2.95
CA PRO A 212 -5.35 -17.45 -1.82
C PRO A 212 -5.16 -18.25 -0.53
N SER A 213 -4.33 -17.73 0.39
CA SER A 213 -4.39 -18.09 1.81
C SER A 213 -5.56 -17.36 2.49
N GLY A 214 -6.11 -17.94 3.56
CA GLY A 214 -7.35 -17.45 4.18
C GLY A 214 -7.30 -16.06 4.83
N THR A 215 -6.12 -15.44 4.89
CA THR A 215 -5.90 -14.11 5.50
C THR A 215 -5.10 -13.17 4.61
N ASP A 216 -4.95 -13.52 3.33
CA ASP A 216 -4.24 -12.67 2.37
C ASP A 216 -5.07 -11.40 2.11
N PHE A 217 -4.40 -10.24 2.07
CA PHE A 217 -4.92 -9.00 1.48
C PHE A 217 -4.08 -8.51 0.29
N LEU A 218 -2.97 -9.18 0.01
CA LEU A 218 -2.13 -9.00 -1.17
C LEU A 218 -2.07 -10.33 -1.93
N SER A 219 -2.00 -10.29 -3.25
CA SER A 219 -1.63 -11.49 -4.02
C SER A 219 -0.11 -11.61 -4.06
N PRO A 220 0.49 -12.67 -3.49
CA PRO A 220 1.91 -12.97 -3.63
C PRO A 220 2.42 -12.85 -5.08
N ALA A 221 1.75 -13.53 -6.02
CA ALA A 221 2.16 -13.58 -7.42
C ALA A 221 2.09 -12.21 -8.09
N LEU A 222 0.92 -11.55 -7.97
CA LEU A 222 0.67 -10.34 -8.75
C LEU A 222 1.43 -9.13 -8.19
N THR A 223 1.66 -9.09 -6.88
CA THR A 223 2.49 -8.05 -6.26
C THR A 223 3.94 -8.14 -6.74
N GLU A 224 4.47 -9.36 -6.89
CA GLU A 224 5.80 -9.57 -7.43
C GLU A 224 5.88 -9.15 -8.89
N ALA A 225 4.89 -9.55 -9.70
CA ALA A 225 4.80 -9.14 -11.09
C ALA A 225 4.66 -7.61 -11.26
N GLU A 226 3.87 -6.95 -10.41
CA GLU A 226 3.73 -5.48 -10.41
C GLU A 226 5.04 -4.77 -10.02
N LEU A 227 5.78 -5.28 -9.04
CA LEU A 227 7.10 -4.73 -8.73
C LEU A 227 8.05 -4.90 -9.92
N MET A 228 8.10 -6.09 -10.52
CA MET A 228 9.02 -6.36 -11.63
C MET A 228 8.66 -5.57 -12.89
N SER A 229 7.38 -5.29 -13.13
CA SER A 229 6.94 -4.42 -14.24
C SER A 229 7.46 -2.99 -14.12
N LYS A 230 7.71 -2.51 -12.90
CA LYS A 230 8.29 -1.18 -12.64
C LYS A 230 9.81 -1.14 -12.80
N LEU A 231 10.48 -2.28 -12.65
CA LEU A 231 11.94 -2.35 -12.56
C LEU A 231 12.60 -2.79 -13.87
N LEU A 232 11.93 -3.66 -14.63
CA LEU A 232 12.45 -4.20 -15.87
C LEU A 232 12.05 -3.32 -17.06
N PRO A 233 12.91 -3.17 -18.09
CA PRO A 233 12.47 -2.64 -19.37
C PRO A 233 11.28 -3.45 -19.91
N GLN A 234 10.31 -2.79 -20.56
CA GLN A 234 9.06 -3.41 -21.01
C GLN A 234 9.24 -4.75 -21.77
N PRO A 235 10.17 -4.89 -22.75
CA PRO A 235 10.38 -6.18 -23.42
C PRO A 235 10.87 -7.27 -22.46
N ASP A 236 11.80 -6.93 -21.56
CA ASP A 236 12.36 -7.86 -20.58
C ASP A 236 11.31 -8.28 -19.55
N PHE A 237 10.42 -7.34 -19.14
CA PHE A 237 9.28 -7.65 -18.29
C PHE A 237 8.30 -8.62 -18.96
N ALA A 238 7.98 -8.38 -20.24
CA ALA A 238 7.05 -9.23 -20.97
C ALA A 238 7.53 -10.68 -21.05
N ASP A 239 8.82 -10.88 -21.31
CA ASP A 239 9.47 -12.20 -21.35
C ASP A 239 9.54 -12.83 -19.95
N TRP A 240 9.97 -12.05 -18.93
CA TRP A 240 10.02 -12.50 -17.55
C TRP A 240 8.65 -12.93 -17.04
N LEU A 241 7.59 -12.15 -17.30
CA LEU A 241 6.23 -12.47 -16.89
C LEU A 241 5.73 -13.77 -17.54
N GLY A 242 6.15 -14.05 -18.78
CA GLY A 242 5.79 -15.29 -19.47
C GLY A 242 6.43 -16.52 -18.83
N ALA A 243 7.64 -16.39 -18.29
CA ALA A 243 8.33 -17.46 -17.55
C ALA A 243 7.83 -17.57 -16.11
N PHE A 244 7.53 -16.46 -15.45
CA PHE A 244 7.08 -16.38 -14.07
C PHE A 244 5.64 -16.88 -13.87
N LEU A 245 4.71 -16.41 -14.70
CA LEU A 245 3.28 -16.75 -14.65
C LEU A 245 2.79 -17.18 -16.04
N PRO A 246 3.09 -18.43 -16.45
CA PRO A 246 2.60 -18.94 -17.73
C PRO A 246 1.08 -19.12 -17.74
N GLY A 247 0.44 -18.93 -18.89
CA GLY A 247 -1.00 -19.20 -19.09
C GLY A 247 -1.94 -18.01 -18.91
N ILE A 248 -1.42 -16.80 -18.65
CA ILE A 248 -2.25 -15.58 -18.45
C ILE A 248 -3.22 -15.34 -19.61
N ALA A 249 -2.78 -15.57 -20.86
CA ALA A 249 -3.61 -15.39 -22.05
C ALA A 249 -4.86 -16.30 -22.06
N ASP A 250 -4.76 -17.46 -21.41
CA ASP A 250 -5.84 -18.45 -21.28
C ASP A 250 -6.62 -18.30 -19.95
N GLY A 251 -6.28 -17.30 -19.13
CA GLY A 251 -6.89 -17.09 -17.82
C GLY A 251 -6.36 -18.03 -16.74
N GLU A 252 -5.14 -18.55 -16.91
CA GLU A 252 -4.49 -19.46 -15.95
C GLU A 252 -3.34 -18.77 -15.18
N PRO A 253 -3.11 -19.15 -13.92
CA PRO A 253 -3.93 -20.05 -13.11
C PRO A 253 -5.26 -19.39 -12.69
N ALA A 254 -6.39 -20.10 -12.87
CA ALA A 254 -7.74 -19.56 -12.68
C ALA A 254 -8.01 -18.90 -11.31
N SER A 255 -7.27 -19.32 -10.26
CA SER A 255 -7.31 -18.74 -8.91
C SER A 255 -6.93 -17.25 -8.86
N LEU A 256 -6.09 -16.77 -9.77
CA LEU A 256 -5.68 -15.36 -9.85
C LEU A 256 -6.67 -14.49 -10.64
N PHE A 257 -7.59 -15.10 -11.39
CA PHE A 257 -8.61 -14.43 -12.20
C PHE A 257 -10.00 -14.47 -11.54
N THR A 258 -10.14 -15.26 -10.47
CA THR A 258 -11.39 -15.47 -9.75
C THR A 258 -11.35 -14.71 -8.43
N PRO A 259 -12.33 -13.83 -8.15
CA PRO A 259 -12.41 -13.13 -6.87
C PRO A 259 -12.42 -14.07 -5.66
N ALA A 260 -11.70 -13.67 -4.61
CA ALA A 260 -11.75 -14.35 -3.33
C ALA A 260 -13.13 -14.14 -2.69
N ILE A 261 -13.64 -15.18 -2.02
CA ILE A 261 -14.92 -15.14 -1.31
C ILE A 261 -14.66 -14.69 0.13
N VAL A 262 -15.36 -13.65 0.56
CA VAL A 262 -15.31 -13.16 1.94
C VAL A 262 -16.51 -13.68 2.71
N SER A 263 -16.27 -14.59 3.67
CA SER A 263 -17.35 -15.22 4.44
C SER A 263 -17.84 -14.36 5.61
N ASP A 264 -16.99 -13.52 6.18
CA ASP A 264 -17.30 -12.65 7.30
C ASP A 264 -16.46 -11.36 7.19
N SER A 265 -17.12 -10.21 7.06
CA SER A 265 -16.43 -8.91 6.95
C SER A 265 -16.11 -8.28 8.31
N SER A 266 -16.59 -8.86 9.41
CA SER A 266 -16.30 -8.40 10.78
C SER A 266 -15.10 -9.10 11.41
N ASP A 267 -14.67 -10.23 10.86
CA ASP A 267 -13.43 -10.90 11.27
C ASP A 267 -12.23 -10.21 10.61
N GLY A 268 -11.32 -9.67 11.42
CA GLY A 268 -10.16 -8.91 10.94
C GLY A 268 -9.26 -9.65 9.96
N TYR A 269 -9.17 -10.98 10.08
CA TYR A 269 -8.35 -11.77 9.18
C TYR A 269 -9.08 -12.14 7.90
N ILE A 270 -10.38 -12.44 7.96
CA ILE A 270 -11.18 -12.80 6.77
C ILE A 270 -11.50 -11.54 5.95
N ALA A 271 -11.72 -10.40 6.61
CA ALA A 271 -11.92 -9.09 5.99
C ALA A 271 -10.77 -8.71 5.04
N HIS A 272 -9.54 -9.20 5.28
CA HIS A 272 -8.40 -9.04 4.39
C HIS A 272 -8.69 -9.47 2.94
N LEU A 273 -9.56 -10.45 2.73
CA LEU A 273 -9.87 -10.96 1.39
C LEU A 273 -10.58 -9.91 0.51
N HIS A 274 -11.22 -8.88 1.10
CA HIS A 274 -11.68 -7.71 0.34
C HIS A 274 -10.50 -6.93 -0.22
N GLY A 275 -9.48 -6.70 0.60
CA GLY A 275 -8.23 -6.08 0.16
C GLY A 275 -7.47 -6.92 -0.85
N LEU A 276 -7.53 -8.26 -0.75
CA LEU A 276 -6.97 -9.15 -1.77
C LEU A 276 -7.63 -8.91 -3.13
N ASN A 277 -8.96 -8.78 -3.17
CA ASN A 277 -9.65 -8.45 -4.41
C ASN A 277 -9.20 -7.06 -4.91
N ALA A 278 -9.16 -6.04 -4.06
CA ALA A 278 -8.71 -4.71 -4.46
C ALA A 278 -7.25 -4.69 -4.97
N SER A 279 -6.33 -5.39 -4.29
CA SER A 279 -4.91 -5.46 -4.66
C SER A 279 -4.69 -6.27 -5.93
N ARG A 280 -5.43 -7.37 -6.14
CA ARG A 280 -5.43 -8.10 -7.42
C ARG A 280 -5.92 -7.25 -8.57
N ALA A 281 -7.00 -6.49 -8.34
CA ALA A 281 -7.52 -5.57 -9.35
C ALA A 281 -6.45 -4.54 -9.76
N TRP A 282 -5.78 -3.94 -8.77
CA TRP A 282 -4.73 -2.96 -9.00
C TRP A 282 -3.53 -3.56 -9.73
N CYS A 283 -3.02 -4.70 -9.26
CA CYS A 283 -1.87 -5.36 -9.88
C CYS A 283 -2.16 -5.79 -11.32
N TRP A 284 -3.34 -6.38 -11.59
CA TRP A 284 -3.70 -6.78 -12.95
C TRP A 284 -3.77 -5.60 -13.92
N ARG A 285 -4.33 -4.47 -13.47
CA ARG A 285 -4.35 -3.25 -14.29
C ARG A 285 -2.93 -2.78 -14.59
N ARG A 286 -2.08 -2.67 -13.57
CA ARG A 286 -0.68 -2.24 -13.73
C ARG A 286 0.12 -3.18 -14.64
N ILE A 287 -0.04 -4.48 -14.49
CA ILE A 287 0.60 -5.48 -15.36
C ILE A 287 0.17 -5.27 -16.82
N ALA A 288 -1.13 -5.06 -17.06
CA ALA A 288 -1.64 -4.81 -18.42
C ALA A 288 -1.09 -3.53 -19.05
N GLU A 289 -0.92 -2.46 -18.25
CA GLU A 289 -0.37 -1.17 -18.71
C GLU A 289 1.11 -1.25 -19.10
N GLU A 290 1.88 -2.14 -18.50
CA GLU A 290 3.32 -2.28 -18.76
C GLU A 290 3.65 -3.30 -19.86
N LEU A 291 2.66 -4.03 -20.39
CA LEU A 291 2.85 -4.96 -21.50
C LEU A 291 2.94 -4.25 -22.86
N PRO A 292 3.68 -4.81 -23.84
CA PRO A 292 3.74 -4.27 -25.20
C PRO A 292 2.35 -4.21 -25.86
N ASP A 293 2.12 -3.19 -26.68
CA ASP A 293 0.88 -3.06 -27.46
C ASP A 293 0.56 -4.35 -28.24
N GLY A 294 -0.66 -4.86 -28.06
CA GLY A 294 -1.15 -6.07 -28.73
C GLY A 294 -0.74 -7.39 -28.07
N ASP A 295 -0.08 -7.37 -26.90
CA ASP A 295 0.19 -8.58 -26.13
C ASP A 295 -1.12 -9.30 -25.75
N PRO A 296 -1.24 -10.62 -26.00
CA PRO A 296 -2.49 -11.36 -25.78
C PRO A 296 -2.91 -11.45 -24.30
N ARG A 297 -2.03 -11.11 -23.36
CA ARG A 297 -2.31 -11.12 -21.92
C ARG A 297 -3.07 -9.88 -21.44
N ILE A 298 -3.09 -8.79 -22.23
CA ILE A 298 -3.68 -7.50 -21.84
C ILE A 298 -5.17 -7.63 -21.54
N GLU A 299 -5.97 -8.15 -22.48
CA GLU A 299 -7.43 -8.23 -22.31
C GLU A 299 -7.87 -9.16 -21.15
N PRO A 300 -7.27 -10.37 -20.98
CA PRO A 300 -7.50 -11.19 -19.79
C PRO A 300 -7.17 -10.47 -18.49
N ALA A 301 -6.04 -9.77 -18.42
CA ALA A 301 -5.63 -9.01 -17.24
C ALA A 301 -6.60 -7.88 -16.92
N LEU A 302 -6.98 -7.05 -17.90
CA LEU A 302 -7.96 -5.98 -17.70
C LEU A 302 -9.35 -6.51 -17.31
N THR A 303 -9.74 -7.68 -17.83
CA THR A 303 -10.99 -8.35 -17.45
C THR A 303 -10.94 -8.86 -16.01
N ALA A 304 -9.81 -9.45 -15.59
CA ALA A 304 -9.59 -9.84 -14.19
C ALA A 304 -9.63 -8.62 -13.28
N ALA A 305 -9.00 -7.50 -13.69
CA ALA A 305 -8.99 -6.27 -12.92
C ALA A 305 -10.40 -5.77 -12.63
N ARG A 306 -11.28 -5.71 -13.64
CA ARG A 306 -12.70 -5.35 -13.48
C ARG A 306 -13.45 -6.31 -12.56
N ARG A 307 -13.31 -7.62 -12.75
CA ARG A 307 -13.99 -8.62 -11.89
C ARG A 307 -13.62 -8.51 -10.42
N HIS A 308 -12.34 -8.29 -10.14
CA HIS A 308 -11.86 -8.11 -8.78
C HIS A 308 -12.30 -6.76 -8.20
N ALA A 309 -12.31 -5.69 -9.00
CA ALA A 309 -12.84 -4.40 -8.59
C ALA A 309 -14.32 -4.47 -8.22
N ASP A 310 -15.15 -5.12 -9.06
CA ASP A 310 -16.57 -5.34 -8.81
C ASP A 310 -16.84 -6.09 -7.50
N ALA A 311 -15.93 -6.99 -7.12
CA ALA A 311 -16.02 -7.74 -5.87
C ALA A 311 -15.55 -6.95 -4.63
N ALA A 312 -14.67 -5.96 -4.78
CA ALA A 312 -14.08 -5.22 -3.65
C ALA A 312 -14.78 -3.89 -3.36
N LEU A 313 -15.06 -3.09 -4.41
CA LEU A 313 -15.53 -1.72 -4.27
C LEU A 313 -16.83 -1.54 -3.47
N PRO A 314 -17.83 -2.44 -3.55
CA PRO A 314 -19.04 -2.34 -2.73
C PRO A 314 -18.82 -2.42 -1.22
N HIS A 315 -17.64 -2.85 -0.77
CA HIS A 315 -17.32 -3.08 0.65
C HIS A 315 -16.40 -2.01 1.26
N VAL A 316 -16.02 -1.00 0.48
CA VAL A 316 -15.02 0.00 0.88
C VAL A 316 -15.51 0.92 2.02
N ALA A 317 -16.80 1.19 2.06
CA ALA A 317 -17.41 2.09 3.03
C ALA A 317 -18.81 1.61 3.44
N GLY A 318 -19.30 2.07 4.60
CA GLY A 318 -20.58 1.67 5.18
C GLY A 318 -20.55 0.29 5.85
N GLY A 319 -19.35 -0.21 6.18
CA GLY A 319 -19.08 -1.57 6.66
C GLY A 319 -18.59 -1.64 8.10
N ASP A 320 -18.00 -2.77 8.46
CA ASP A 320 -17.34 -2.95 9.76
C ASP A 320 -16.01 -2.18 9.80
N TYR A 321 -15.64 -1.70 10.98
CA TYR A 321 -14.36 -1.03 11.18
C TYR A 321 -13.17 -1.88 10.75
N MET A 322 -13.24 -3.21 10.88
CA MET A 322 -12.19 -4.13 10.43
C MET A 322 -11.90 -4.07 8.92
N VAL A 323 -12.81 -3.47 8.14
CA VAL A 323 -12.62 -3.18 6.72
C VAL A 323 -12.31 -1.69 6.51
N GLU A 324 -13.11 -0.80 7.09
CA GLU A 324 -13.06 0.63 6.78
C GLU A 324 -11.75 1.33 7.17
N HIS A 325 -11.01 0.80 8.16
CA HIS A 325 -9.78 1.46 8.63
C HIS A 325 -8.60 1.40 7.65
N TRP A 326 -8.72 0.65 6.55
CA TRP A 326 -7.66 0.48 5.56
C TRP A 326 -8.15 0.24 4.11
N LEU A 327 -9.30 -0.43 3.87
CA LEU A 327 -9.68 -0.88 2.52
C LEU A 327 -9.85 0.28 1.52
N ALA A 328 -10.32 1.45 1.96
CA ALA A 328 -10.45 2.63 1.10
C ALA A 328 -9.12 3.05 0.47
N CYS A 329 -8.00 2.83 1.18
CA CYS A 329 -6.67 3.07 0.65
C CYS A 329 -6.40 2.21 -0.61
N TYR A 330 -6.73 0.92 -0.55
CA TYR A 330 -6.58 0.00 -1.68
C TYR A 330 -7.54 0.30 -2.82
N ALA A 331 -8.76 0.77 -2.53
CA ALA A 331 -9.67 1.26 -3.55
C ALA A 331 -9.09 2.49 -4.26
N VAL A 332 -8.48 3.43 -3.54
CA VAL A 332 -7.84 4.60 -4.16
C VAL A 332 -6.57 4.24 -4.91
N LEU A 333 -5.75 3.29 -4.45
CA LEU A 333 -4.66 2.70 -5.25
C LEU A 333 -5.19 2.18 -6.58
N LEU A 334 -6.18 1.28 -6.50
CA LEU A 334 -6.83 0.70 -7.66
C LEU A 334 -7.40 1.78 -8.58
N LEU A 335 -8.06 2.82 -8.08
CA LEU A 335 -8.79 3.74 -8.96
C LEU A 335 -7.95 4.90 -9.47
N ALA A 336 -6.82 5.20 -8.82
CA ALA A 336 -6.01 6.38 -9.13
C ALA A 336 -4.60 6.10 -9.69
N GLU A 337 -4.07 4.87 -9.62
CA GLU A 337 -2.65 4.58 -9.92
C GLU A 337 -2.29 3.58 -11.00
#